data_AF-A0A2U0A4D7-F1
#
_entry.id   AF-A0A2U0A4D7-F1
#
_cell.length_a   1.000
_cell.length_b   1.000
_cell.length_c   1.000
_cell.angle_alpha   90.00
_cell.angle_beta   90.00
_cell.angle_gamma   90.00
#
_symmetry.space_group_name_H-M   'P 1'
#
loop_
_entity.id
_entity.type
_entity.pdbx_description
1 polymer ?
#
loop_
_entity_poly.entity_id
_entity_poly.type
_entity_poly.pdbx_seq_one_letter_code
_entity_poly.pdbx_strand_id
1 'polypeptide(L)'
;MVALLLISYLAFTPISTPVIDEFNDKFSHIAAFIVLAFLVDFSWPQTSWNLPKIAPLIGYGLLIEVVQALMPYRIFSTWDLLADVLGLLIYPLLLPLLLRIPLIRRLRNDPA
;
A
#
# COMPACT_ATOMS: atom_id res chain seq x y z
N MET A 1 -5.18 -5.58 10.33
CA MET A 1 -5.16 -7.01 9.95
C MET A 1 -6.03 -7.31 8.73
N VAL A 2 -7.32 -6.92 8.72
CA VAL A 2 -8.22 -7.16 7.56
C VAL A 2 -7.65 -6.63 6.23
N ALA A 3 -7.12 -5.41 6.21
CA ALA A 3 -6.53 -4.83 4.99
C ALA A 3 -5.35 -5.65 4.43
N LEU A 4 -4.48 -6.19 5.30
CA LEU A 4 -3.35 -7.03 4.88
C LEU A 4 -3.85 -8.32 4.23
N LEU A 5 -4.86 -8.97 4.82
CA LEU A 5 -5.46 -10.19 4.28
C LEU A 5 -6.12 -9.93 2.92
N LEU A 6 -6.86 -8.82 2.78
CA LEU A 6 -7.51 -8.45 1.54
C LEU A 6 -6.48 -8.16 0.43
N ILE A 7 -5.44 -7.37 0.75
CA ILE A 7 -4.38 -7.03 -0.20
C ILE A 7 -3.59 -8.28 -0.60
N SER A 8 -3.25 -9.16 0.35
CA SER A 8 -2.61 -10.44 0.04
C SER A 8 -3.47 -11.31 -0.87
N TYR A 9 -4.77 -11.43 -0.58
CA TYR A 9 -5.69 -12.21 -1.40
C TYR A 9 -5.76 -11.67 -2.83
N LEU A 10 -5.89 -10.35 -2.98
CA LEU A 10 -5.92 -9.70 -4.30
C LEU A 10 -4.59 -9.86 -5.05
N ALA A 11 -3.46 -9.71 -4.37
CA ALA A 11 -2.13 -9.83 -4.97
C ALA A 11 -1.81 -11.26 -5.47
N PHE A 12 -2.43 -12.28 -4.89
CA PHE A 12 -2.18 -13.69 -5.22
C PHE A 12 -3.23 -14.30 -6.16
N THR A 13 -4.37 -13.63 -6.35
CA THR A 13 -5.44 -14.11 -7.23
C THR A 13 -5.03 -13.97 -8.70
N PRO A 14 -5.17 -15.02 -9.53
CA PRO A 14 -4.87 -14.93 -10.96
C PRO A 14 -5.90 -14.04 -11.68
N ILE A 15 -5.43 -13.17 -12.57
CA ILE A 15 -6.26 -12.33 -13.45
C ILE A 15 -6.00 -12.75 -14.90
N SER A 16 -7.05 -12.73 -15.73
CA SER A 16 -7.14 -13.49 -16.99
C SER A 16 -6.74 -12.71 -18.25
N THR A 17 -6.15 -11.51 -18.16
CA THR A 17 -5.98 -10.58 -19.30
C THR A 17 -4.61 -9.86 -19.36
N PRO A 18 -3.58 -10.43 -20.02
CA PRO A 18 -2.17 -10.09 -19.79
C PRO A 18 -1.75 -8.61 -19.91
N VAL A 19 -2.23 -7.86 -20.92
CA VAL A 19 -1.68 -6.52 -21.23
C VAL A 19 -2.34 -5.40 -20.42
N ILE A 20 -3.65 -5.49 -20.18
CA ILE A 20 -4.39 -4.53 -19.34
C ILE A 20 -4.03 -4.79 -17.87
N ASP A 21 -3.73 -6.04 -17.53
CA ASP A 21 -3.41 -6.46 -16.17
C ASP A 21 -2.08 -5.90 -15.69
N GLU A 22 -1.00 -5.88 -16.47
CA GLU A 22 0.29 -5.34 -16.00
C GLU A 22 0.22 -3.86 -15.60
N PHE A 23 -0.59 -3.06 -16.29
CA PHE A 23 -0.80 -1.67 -15.91
C PHE A 23 -1.68 -1.59 -14.67
N ASN A 24 -2.81 -2.31 -14.66
CA ASN A 24 -3.75 -2.33 -13.54
C ASN A 24 -3.11 -2.84 -12.23
N ASP A 25 -2.17 -3.78 -12.35
CA ASP A 25 -1.41 -4.33 -11.24
C ASP A 25 -0.56 -3.25 -10.55
N LYS A 26 0.19 -2.45 -11.33
CA LYS A 26 0.97 -1.31 -10.80
C LYS A 26 0.10 -0.27 -10.09
N PHE A 27 -1.08 0.04 -10.65
CA PHE A 27 -2.03 0.93 -9.98
C PHE A 27 -2.56 0.31 -8.69
N SER A 28 -2.82 -0.99 -8.70
CA SER A 28 -3.26 -1.73 -7.52
C SER A 28 -2.21 -1.73 -6.42
N HIS A 29 -0.93 -1.88 -6.78
CA HIS A 29 0.22 -1.75 -5.88
C HIS A 29 0.29 -0.33 -5.25
N ILE A 30 0.27 0.72 -6.08
CA ILE A 30 0.25 2.13 -5.59
C ILE A 30 -0.94 2.35 -4.64
N ALA A 31 -2.14 1.95 -5.04
CA ALA A 31 -3.36 2.15 -4.26
C ALA A 31 -3.33 1.37 -2.93
N ALA A 32 -2.91 0.09 -2.97
CA ALA A 32 -2.77 -0.74 -1.78
C ALA A 32 -1.80 -0.11 -0.78
N PHE A 33 -0.66 0.39 -1.25
CA PHE A 33 0.35 1.02 -0.40
C PHE A 33 -0.06 2.38 0.14
N ILE A 34 -0.83 3.17 -0.61
CA ILE A 34 -1.46 4.39 -0.07
C ILE A 34 -2.42 4.05 1.07
N VAL A 35 -3.25 3.02 0.90
CA VAL A 35 -4.20 2.57 1.94
C VAL A 35 -3.46 2.04 3.17
N LEU A 36 -2.42 1.22 2.98
CA LEU A 36 -1.61 0.71 4.09
C LEU A 36 -0.89 1.86 4.83
N ALA A 37 -0.33 2.82 4.09
CA ALA A 37 0.29 4.00 4.68
C ALA A 37 -0.72 4.82 5.49
N PHE A 38 -1.92 5.04 4.96
CA PHE A 38 -3.02 5.69 5.67
C PHE A 38 -3.37 4.96 6.97
N LEU A 39 -3.56 3.65 6.93
CA LEU A 39 -3.92 2.86 8.11
C LEU A 39 -2.83 2.89 9.18
N VAL A 40 -1.55 2.79 8.78
CA VAL A 40 -0.42 2.85 9.71
C VAL A 40 -0.29 4.24 10.34
N ASP A 41 -0.46 5.32 9.56
CA ASP A 41 -0.37 6.67 10.11
C ASP A 41 -1.50 6.97 11.10
N PHE A 42 -2.73 6.55 10.78
CA PHE A 42 -3.90 6.72 11.64
C PHE A 42 -3.89 5.82 12.88
N SER A 43 -3.12 4.73 12.88
CA SER A 43 -2.92 3.90 14.07
C SER A 43 -2.00 4.57 15.10
N TRP A 44 -1.13 5.49 14.66
CA TRP A 44 -0.24 6.27 15.54
C TRP A 44 -0.20 7.75 15.12
N PRO A 45 -1.30 8.49 15.29
CA PRO A 45 -1.45 9.85 14.77
C PRO A 45 -0.52 10.88 15.46
N GLN A 46 -0.04 10.57 16.67
CA GLN A 46 0.86 11.42 17.45
C GLN A 46 2.33 11.36 16.99
N THR A 47 2.68 10.40 16.15
CA THR A 47 4.05 10.25 15.64
C THR A 47 4.13 10.73 14.19
N SER A 48 5.18 11.46 13.85
CA SER A 48 5.42 11.88 12.47
C SER A 48 5.61 10.66 11.54
N TRP A 49 5.43 10.87 10.24
CA TRP A 49 5.67 9.87 9.22
C TRP A 49 7.17 9.55 9.14
N ASN A 50 7.60 8.58 9.94
CA ASN A 50 9.01 8.26 10.18
C ASN A 50 9.37 6.85 9.68
N LEU A 51 10.67 6.57 9.59
CA LEU A 51 11.23 5.28 9.17
C LEU A 51 10.58 4.04 9.82
N PRO A 52 10.23 4.02 11.13
CA PRO A 52 9.59 2.87 11.76
C PRO A 52 8.20 2.52 11.19
N LYS A 53 7.48 3.48 10.59
CA LYS A 53 6.20 3.24 9.89
C LYS A 53 6.44 2.75 8.46
N ILE A 54 7.47 3.29 7.80
CA ILE A 54 7.78 3.05 6.38
C ILE A 54 8.47 1.68 6.20
N ALA A 55 9.44 1.34 7.05
CA ALA A 55 10.22 0.12 6.95
C ALA A 55 9.40 -1.17 6.88
N PRO A 56 8.40 -1.41 7.77
CA PRO A 56 7.57 -2.62 7.69
C PRO A 56 6.71 -2.67 6.42
N LEU A 57 6.30 -1.51 5.89
CA LEU A 57 5.53 -1.44 4.64
C LEU A 57 6.42 -1.83 3.45
N ILE A 58 7.61 -1.26 3.33
CA ILE A 58 8.57 -1.66 2.28
C ILE A 58 8.90 -3.16 2.39
N GLY A 59 9.11 -3.67 3.61
CA GLY A 59 9.33 -5.09 3.86
C GLY A 59 8.14 -5.96 3.41
N TYR A 60 6.91 -5.47 3.60
CA TYR A 60 5.70 -6.17 3.15
C TYR A 60 5.58 -6.18 1.62
N GLY A 61 5.93 -5.09 0.93
CA GLY A 61 5.96 -5.04 -0.55
C GLY A 61 6.96 -6.03 -1.13
N LEU A 62 8.18 -6.03 -0.59
CA LEU A 62 9.19 -7.01 -0.96
C LEU A 62 8.73 -8.46 -0.70
N LEU A 63 8.01 -8.70 0.40
CA LEU A 63 7.46 -10.02 0.71
C LEU A 63 6.43 -10.47 -0.35
N ILE A 64 5.55 -9.56 -0.79
CA ILE A 64 4.57 -9.85 -1.86
C ILE A 64 5.29 -10.26 -3.14
N GLU A 65 6.30 -9.49 -3.56
CA GLU A 65 7.09 -9.78 -4.76
C GLU A 65 7.81 -11.14 -4.68
N VAL A 66 8.41 -11.44 -3.52
CA VAL A 66 9.08 -12.74 -3.31
C VAL A 66 8.08 -13.89 -3.38
N VAL A 67 6.89 -13.74 -2.82
CA VAL A 67 5.85 -14.76 -2.89
C VAL A 67 5.34 -14.91 -4.33
N GLN A 68 5.15 -13.81 -5.06
CA GLN A 68 4.78 -13.83 -6.48
C GLN A 68 5.86 -14.50 -7.35
N ALA A 69 7.14 -14.31 -7.03
CA ALA A 69 8.25 -14.98 -7.72
C ALA A 69 8.23 -16.51 -7.60
N LEU A 70 7.60 -17.04 -6.53
CA LEU A 70 7.42 -18.48 -6.33
C LEU A 70 6.20 -19.03 -7.08
N MET A 71 5.35 -18.18 -7.66
CA MET A 71 4.17 -18.61 -8.41
C MET A 71 4.52 -18.85 -9.88
N PRO A 72 4.09 -19.98 -10.48
CA PRO A 72 4.44 -20.32 -11.86
C PRO A 72 3.81 -19.42 -12.93
N TYR A 73 2.85 -18.56 -12.53
CA TYR A 73 2.11 -17.66 -13.40
C TYR A 73 2.42 -16.17 -13.15
N ARG A 74 3.38 -15.85 -12.28
CA ARG A 74 3.82 -14.48 -11.98
C ARG A 74 5.35 -14.39 -12.03
N ILE A 75 5.85 -13.25 -12.49
CA ILE A 75 7.28 -12.97 -12.55
C ILE A 75 7.57 -11.86 -11.55
N PHE A 76 8.65 -12.01 -10.79
CA PHE A 76 9.17 -10.95 -9.93
C PHE A 76 9.38 -9.66 -10.72
N SER A 77 8.81 -8.56 -10.27
CA SER A 77 8.79 -7.32 -11.02
C SER A 77 9.32 -6.18 -10.17
N THR A 78 10.51 -5.70 -10.54
CA THR A 78 11.09 -4.51 -9.90
C THR A 78 10.19 -3.27 -10.06
N TRP A 79 9.30 -3.27 -11.06
CA TRP A 79 8.35 -2.19 -11.29
C TRP A 79 7.22 -2.15 -10.25
N ASP A 80 6.83 -3.30 -9.73
CA ASP A 80 5.78 -3.41 -8.74
C ASP A 80 6.32 -3.03 -7.35
N LEU A 81 7.58 -3.37 -7.06
CA LEU A 81 8.30 -2.79 -5.91
C LEU A 81 8.44 -1.26 -6.01
N LEU A 82 8.68 -0.71 -7.20
CA LEU A 82 8.68 0.75 -7.41
C LEU A 82 7.29 1.35 -7.21
N ALA A 83 6.24 0.67 -7.67
CA ALA A 83 4.85 1.07 -7.48
C ALA A 83 4.49 1.14 -5.98
N ASP A 84 4.95 0.17 -5.18
CA ASP A 84 4.80 0.17 -3.73
C ASP A 84 5.45 1.42 -3.10
N VAL A 85 6.73 1.64 -3.41
CA VAL A 85 7.49 2.79 -2.90
C VAL A 85 6.83 4.11 -3.32
N LEU A 86 6.34 4.22 -4.55
CA LEU A 86 5.60 5.39 -5.01
C LEU A 86 4.32 5.60 -4.20
N GLY A 87 3.57 4.54 -3.88
CA GLY A 87 2.41 4.63 -3.00
C GLY A 87 2.75 5.22 -1.62
N LEU A 88 3.87 4.78 -1.01
CA LEU A 88 4.36 5.34 0.25
C LEU A 88 4.77 6.82 0.15
N LEU A 89 5.36 7.23 -0.98
CA LEU A 89 5.79 8.62 -1.20
C LEU A 89 4.63 9.56 -1.53
N ILE A 90 3.60 9.05 -2.23
CA ILE A 90 2.39 9.80 -2.57
C ILE A 90 1.54 10.07 -1.33
N TYR A 91 1.46 9.11 -0.39
CA TYR A 91 0.67 9.24 0.83
C TYR A 91 0.89 10.56 1.62
N PRO A 92 2.12 10.94 2.03
CA PRO A 92 2.34 12.18 2.79
C PRO A 92 1.98 13.44 2.00
N LEU A 93 2.04 13.40 0.66
CA LEU A 93 1.59 14.51 -0.20
C LEU A 93 0.06 14.62 -0.21
N LEU A 94 -0.66 13.50 -0.13
CA LEU A 94 -2.12 13.45 -0.05
C LEU A 94 -2.64 13.80 1.35
N LEU A 95 -1.88 13.53 2.41
CA LEU A 95 -2.28 13.78 3.79
C LEU A 95 -2.83 15.19 4.05
N PRO A 96 -2.17 16.30 3.67
CA PRO A 96 -2.71 17.65 3.89
C PRO A 96 -4.04 17.90 3.15
N LEU A 97 -4.22 17.27 1.98
CA LEU A 97 -5.48 17.34 1.22
C LEU A 97 -6.58 16.55 1.93
N LEU A 98 -6.28 15.34 2.40
CA LEU A 98 -7.21 14.49 3.15
C LEU A 98 -7.67 15.15 4.45
N LEU A 99 -6.78 15.86 5.16
CA LEU A 99 -7.13 16.58 6.38
C LEU A 99 -8.02 17.81 6.16
N ARG A 100 -8.23 18.25 4.90
CA ARG A 100 -9.27 19.25 4.59
C ARG A 100 -10.67 18.66 4.80
N ILE A 101 -10.82 17.34 4.72
CA ILE A 101 -12.09 16.66 4.95
C ILE A 101 -12.35 16.63 6.46
N PRO A 102 -13.46 17.21 6.95
CA PRO A 102 -13.71 17.34 8.38
C PRO A 102 -13.84 15.98 9.09
N LEU A 103 -14.34 14.96 8.40
CA LEU A 103 -14.42 13.59 8.91
C LEU A 103 -13.03 13.01 9.20
N ILE A 104 -12.10 13.11 8.24
CA ILE A 104 -10.74 12.58 8.38
C ILE A 104 -9.97 13.34 9.46
N ARG A 105 -10.14 14.66 9.51
CA ARG A 105 -9.53 15.49 10.56
C ARG A 105 -10.02 15.10 11.96
N ARG A 106 -11.32 14.80 12.13
CA ARG A 106 -11.86 14.30 13.40
C ARG A 106 -11.26 12.95 13.77
N LEU A 107 -11.25 11.99 12.85
CA LEU A 107 -10.67 10.66 13.06
C LEU A 107 -9.20 10.70 13.49
N ARG A 108 -8.43 11.68 12.99
CA ARG A 108 -7.03 11.85 13.39
C ARG A 108 -6.87 12.45 14.79
N ASN A 109 -7.80 13.31 15.20
CA ASN A 109 -7.70 14.09 16.43
C ASN A 109 -8.35 13.41 17.64
N ASP A 110 -9.31 12.50 17.43
CA ASP A 110 -9.88 11.61 18.45
C ASP A 110 -9.32 10.19 18.28
N PRO A 111 -8.12 9.88 18.81
CA PRO A 111 -7.65 8.51 18.90
C PRO A 111 -8.59 7.77 19.87
N ALA A 112 -9.32 6.77 19.35
CA ALA A 112 -10.18 5.89 20.14
C ALA A 112 -9.38 5.10 21.19
#